data_AF-A0AAD9J0B5-F1
#
_entry.id   AF-A0AAD9J0B5-F1
#
_cell.length_a   1.000
_cell.length_b   1.000
_cell.length_c   1.000
_cell.angle_alpha   90.00
_cell.angle_beta   90.00
_cell.angle_gamma   90.00
#
_symmetry.space_group_name_H-M   'P 1'
#
loop_
_entity.id
_entity.type
_entity.pdbx_description
1 polymer ?
#
loop_
_entity_poly.entity_id
_entity_poly.type
_entity_poly.pdbx_seq_one_letter_code
_entity_poly.pdbx_strand_id
1 'polypeptide(L)'
;MDPDKVHEGRPYGGVGFICRRRNNLVFTSIQVDNDRISGFQIKYNDTNIMAIFGVYLPYYDGKADQIQLYSETLDILQGCIDSCDMSPVMAVGDMNLALPRDALLPTNWYRKHPFTAHSLFRYDFLLQNDLYIGNHCSKQKEASGVIPDQLWRIVFGWYSDLKVYIK
;
A
#
# COMPACT_ATOMS: atom_id res chain seq x y z
N MET A 1 -7.99 2.32 -31.83
CA MET A 1 -8.98 2.06 -30.76
C MET A 1 -10.27 1.64 -31.43
N ASP A 2 -10.85 0.54 -30.95
CA ASP A 2 -12.14 0.03 -31.45
C ASP A 2 -13.28 0.81 -30.76
N PRO A 3 -14.08 1.59 -31.51
CA PRO A 3 -15.14 2.41 -30.95
C PRO A 3 -16.32 1.62 -30.35
N ASP A 4 -16.41 0.31 -30.60
CA ASP A 4 -17.57 -0.50 -30.20
C ASP A 4 -17.37 -1.29 -28.90
N LYS A 5 -16.23 -1.13 -28.21
CA LYS A 5 -16.02 -1.73 -26.88
C LYS A 5 -16.68 -0.87 -25.80
N VAL A 6 -17.88 -1.27 -25.39
CA VAL A 6 -18.49 -0.81 -24.13
C VAL A 6 -17.61 -1.27 -22.98
N HIS A 7 -16.85 -0.34 -22.40
CA HIS A 7 -16.08 -0.60 -21.20
C HIS A 7 -17.00 -0.53 -19.98
N GLU A 8 -17.41 -1.67 -19.45
CA GLU A 8 -18.03 -1.74 -18.12
C GLU A 8 -16.95 -1.60 -17.04
N GLY A 9 -17.04 -0.57 -16.18
CA GLY A 9 -16.07 -0.27 -15.12
C GLY A 9 -15.11 0.89 -15.46
N ARG A 10 -14.05 1.07 -14.68
CA ARG A 10 -12.94 1.99 -15.03
C ARG A 10 -11.92 1.21 -15.86
N PRO A 11 -11.95 1.30 -17.21
CA PRO A 11 -11.09 0.48 -18.08
C PRO A 11 -9.60 0.77 -17.93
N TYR A 12 -9.28 1.97 -17.43
CA TYR A 12 -7.94 2.44 -17.17
C TYR A 12 -7.90 2.98 -15.74
N GLY A 13 -7.23 2.24 -14.86
CA GLY A 13 -6.85 2.73 -13.54
C GLY A 13 -5.61 3.61 -13.63
N GLY A 14 -5.27 4.27 -12.52
CA GLY A 14 -4.03 5.02 -12.43
C GLY A 14 -3.88 5.57 -11.02
N VAL A 15 -2.66 5.56 -10.51
CA VAL A 15 -2.34 6.17 -9.21
C VAL A 15 -1.56 7.45 -9.45
N GLY A 16 -1.87 8.48 -8.67
CA GLY A 16 -1.23 9.77 -8.79
C GLY A 16 -1.18 10.50 -7.45
N PHE A 17 -0.27 11.47 -7.37
CA PHE A 17 -0.02 12.23 -6.17
C PHE A 17 -0.18 13.72 -6.41
N ILE A 18 -0.72 14.40 -5.41
CA ILE A 18 -0.76 15.86 -5.35
C ILE A 18 0.11 16.27 -4.17
N CYS A 19 1.26 16.86 -4.46
CA CYS A 19 2.22 17.29 -3.45
C CYS A 19 2.18 18.82 -3.30
N ARG A 20 1.98 19.31 -2.07
CA ARG A 20 2.09 20.75 -1.79
C ARG A 20 3.55 21.17 -1.82
N ARG A 21 3.90 22.11 -2.70
CA ARG A 21 5.26 22.66 -2.82
C ARG A 21 5.70 23.32 -1.50
N ARG A 22 6.94 23.05 -1.10
CA ARG A 22 7.68 23.77 -0.04
C ARG A 22 9.10 24.04 -0.52
N ASN A 23 9.69 25.17 -0.14
CA ASN A 23 10.96 25.64 -0.70
C ASN A 23 12.15 24.71 -0.40
N ASN A 24 12.05 23.90 0.65
CA ASN A 24 13.08 23.00 1.15
C ASN A 24 12.81 21.53 0.82
N LEU A 25 11.72 21.22 0.09
CA LEU A 25 11.38 19.86 -0.29
C LEU A 25 11.43 19.72 -1.81
N VAL A 26 12.13 18.69 -2.26
CA VAL A 26 12.16 18.26 -3.66
C VAL A 26 11.44 16.92 -3.76
N PHE A 27 10.58 16.80 -4.78
CA PHE A 27 9.85 15.57 -5.07
C PHE A 27 10.38 15.00 -6.39
N THR A 28 10.83 13.75 -6.38
CA THR A 28 11.37 13.08 -7.58
C THR A 28 10.56 11.83 -7.84
N SER A 29 9.96 11.71 -9.03
CA SER A 29 9.22 10.51 -9.41
C SER A 29 10.14 9.28 -9.48
N ILE A 30 9.69 8.16 -8.93
CA ILE A 30 10.28 6.85 -9.16
C ILE A 30 9.56 6.26 -10.37
N GLN A 31 10.34 5.81 -11.36
CA GLN A 31 9.78 5.14 -12.53
C GLN A 31 9.35 3.73 -12.14
N VAL A 32 8.08 3.40 -12.39
CA VAL A 32 7.51 2.09 -12.13
C VAL A 32 6.76 1.67 -13.38
N ASP A 33 7.11 0.51 -13.93
CA ASP A 33 6.49 -0.04 -15.13
C ASP A 33 5.20 -0.80 -14.77
N ASN A 34 4.25 -0.08 -14.15
CA ASN A 34 2.96 -0.62 -13.72
C ASN A 34 1.94 0.49 -13.43
N ASP A 35 0.76 0.43 -14.04
CA ASP A 35 -0.28 1.47 -13.88
C ASP A 35 -0.94 1.50 -12.50
N ARG A 36 -0.72 0.47 -11.67
CA ARG A 36 -1.29 0.34 -10.31
C ARG A 36 -0.33 0.81 -9.23
N ILE A 37 0.90 1.17 -9.58
CA ILE A 37 1.91 1.64 -8.64
C ILE A 37 2.55 2.91 -9.19
N SER A 38 2.47 3.99 -8.42
CA SER A 38 3.22 5.22 -8.67
C SER A 38 4.11 5.49 -7.48
N GLY A 39 5.31 6.04 -7.69
CA GLY A 39 6.23 6.34 -6.60
C GLY A 39 6.85 7.72 -6.71
N PHE A 40 7.18 8.33 -5.58
CA PHE A 40 8.10 9.47 -5.54
C PHE A 40 8.95 9.46 -4.27
N GLN A 41 10.16 9.99 -4.39
CA GLN A 41 11.05 10.29 -3.28
C GLN A 41 10.85 11.73 -2.84
N ILE A 42 10.90 11.94 -1.54
CA ILE A 42 10.99 13.25 -0.90
C ILE A 42 12.44 13.46 -0.49
N LYS A 43 13.01 14.58 -0.92
CA LYS A 43 14.35 15.03 -0.55
C LYS A 43 14.29 16.32 0.25
N TYR A 44 15.11 16.40 1.29
CA TYR A 44 15.39 17.62 2.04
C TYR A 44 16.89 17.88 1.99
N ASN A 45 17.31 19.03 1.45
CA ASN A 45 18.72 19.37 1.24
C ASN A 45 19.51 18.22 0.57
N ASP A 46 18.99 17.72 -0.56
CA ASP A 46 19.54 16.60 -1.35
C ASP A 46 19.59 15.22 -0.67
N THR A 47 19.15 15.12 0.58
CA THR A 47 19.06 13.86 1.31
C THR A 47 17.67 13.24 1.11
N ASN A 48 17.61 11.98 0.67
CA ASN A 48 16.37 11.21 0.63
C ASN A 48 15.85 11.02 2.06
N ILE A 49 14.65 11.51 2.33
CA ILE A 49 14.03 11.38 3.66
C ILE A 49 12.90 10.35 3.67
N MET A 50 12.27 10.09 2.53
CA MET A 50 11.18 9.12 2.41
C MET A 50 10.91 8.78 0.95
N ALA A 51 10.54 7.54 0.66
CA ALA A 51 9.87 7.14 -0.57
C ALA A 51 8.39 6.85 -0.28
N ILE A 52 7.49 7.35 -1.13
CA ILE A 52 6.05 7.09 -1.02
C ILE A 52 5.58 6.42 -2.30
N PHE A 53 4.94 5.27 -2.14
CA PHE A 53 4.31 4.49 -3.21
C PHE A 53 2.80 4.54 -3.08
N GLY A 54 2.14 4.91 -4.16
CA GLY A 54 0.69 4.94 -4.32
C GLY A 54 0.31 3.62 -4.95
N VAL A 55 -0.52 2.84 -4.29
CA VAL A 55 -0.82 1.47 -4.67
C VAL A 55 -2.33 1.29 -4.87
N TYR A 56 -2.71 0.66 -5.98
CA TYR A 56 -4.08 0.25 -6.28
C TYR A 56 -4.14 -1.26 -6.57
N LEU A 57 -4.18 -2.05 -5.50
CA LEU A 57 -4.16 -3.52 -5.63
C LEU A 57 -5.45 -4.05 -6.25
N PRO A 58 -5.39 -5.12 -7.05
CA PRO A 58 -6.59 -5.76 -7.61
C PRO A 58 -7.59 -6.21 -6.54
N TYR A 59 -8.88 -6.08 -6.84
CA TYR A 59 -9.93 -6.60 -5.96
C TYR A 59 -10.10 -8.10 -6.11
N TYR A 60 -10.58 -8.74 -5.04
CA TYR A 60 -10.80 -10.19 -5.04
C TYR A 60 -12.18 -10.51 -5.64
N ASP A 61 -12.22 -11.29 -6.72
CA ASP A 61 -13.44 -11.84 -7.31
C ASP A 61 -13.48 -13.37 -7.35
N GLY A 62 -12.48 -14.02 -6.75
CA GLY A 62 -12.34 -15.47 -6.68
C GLY A 62 -11.73 -16.12 -7.93
N LYS A 63 -11.48 -15.39 -9.01
CA LYS A 63 -10.87 -15.95 -10.22
C LYS A 63 -9.34 -15.99 -10.13
N ALA A 64 -8.75 -16.98 -10.80
CA ALA A 64 -7.31 -17.23 -10.75
C ALA A 64 -6.49 -16.09 -11.38
N ASP A 65 -7.00 -15.44 -12.43
CA ASP A 65 -6.35 -14.30 -13.08
C ASP A 65 -6.23 -13.08 -12.15
N GLN A 66 -7.25 -12.83 -11.32
CA GLN A 66 -7.19 -11.74 -10.33
C GLN A 66 -6.19 -12.03 -9.22
N ILE A 67 -6.13 -13.28 -8.76
CA ILE A 67 -5.14 -13.74 -7.77
C ILE A 67 -3.72 -13.59 -8.32
N GLN A 68 -3.51 -13.97 -9.58
CA GLN A 68 -2.23 -13.81 -10.26
C GLN A 68 -1.85 -12.32 -10.41
N LEU A 69 -2.76 -11.49 -10.93
CA LEU A 69 -2.53 -10.06 -11.08
C LEU A 69 -2.22 -9.38 -9.74
N TYR A 70 -2.86 -9.83 -8.67
CA TYR A 70 -2.59 -9.33 -7.32
C TYR A 70 -1.17 -9.69 -6.86
N SER A 71 -0.73 -10.93 -7.05
CA SER A 71 0.63 -11.38 -6.74
C SER A 71 1.68 -10.61 -7.55
N GLU A 72 1.48 -10.49 -8.87
CA GLU A 72 2.38 -9.76 -9.76
C GLU A 72 2.50 -8.28 -9.35
N THR A 73 1.39 -7.67 -8.93
CA THR A 73 1.41 -6.29 -8.42
C THR A 73 2.22 -6.18 -7.11
N LEU A 74 2.15 -7.17 -6.22
CA LEU A 74 2.98 -7.20 -5.01
C LEU A 74 4.45 -7.41 -5.33
N ASP A 75 4.80 -8.25 -6.30
CA ASP A 75 6.19 -8.46 -6.72
C ASP A 75 6.81 -7.19 -7.30
N ILE A 76 6.03 -6.42 -8.07
CA ILE A 76 6.48 -5.11 -8.57
C ILE A 76 6.66 -4.13 -7.40
N LEU A 77 5.73 -4.11 -6.43
CA LEU A 77 5.88 -3.29 -5.23
C LEU A 77 7.13 -3.69 -4.42
N GLN A 78 7.43 -4.98 -4.33
CA GLN A 78 8.66 -5.48 -3.69
C GLN A 78 9.90 -4.86 -4.36
N GLY A 79 9.99 -4.96 -5.70
CA GLY A 79 11.10 -4.37 -6.44
C GLY A 79 11.23 -2.85 -6.23
N CYS A 80 10.09 -2.16 -6.08
CA CYS A 80 10.08 -0.74 -5.73
C CYS A 80 10.65 -0.46 -4.33
N ILE A 81 10.25 -1.25 -3.32
CA ILE A 81 10.77 -1.15 -1.94
C ILE A 81 12.28 -1.42 -1.92
N ASP A 82 12.72 -2.47 -2.60
CA ASP A 82 14.14 -2.87 -2.66
C ASP A 82 15.01 -1.79 -3.31
N SER A 83 14.46 -1.04 -4.27
CA SER A 83 15.18 0.05 -4.96
C SER A 83 15.38 1.33 -4.13
N CYS A 84 14.75 1.44 -2.95
CA CYS A 84 14.71 2.69 -2.18
C CYS A 84 15.88 2.93 -1.22
N ASP A 85 16.97 2.17 -1.32
CA ASP A 85 18.28 2.45 -0.71
C ASP A 85 18.21 2.98 0.74
N MET A 86 17.82 2.09 1.67
CA MET A 86 17.65 2.34 3.11
C MET A 86 16.70 3.49 3.49
N SER A 87 16.06 4.17 2.54
CA SER A 87 15.13 5.25 2.84
C SER A 87 13.86 4.68 3.52
N PRO A 88 13.25 5.41 4.46
CA PRO A 88 11.91 5.10 4.94
C PRO A 88 10.93 4.96 3.77
N VAL A 89 10.14 3.89 3.74
CA VAL A 89 9.15 3.65 2.67
C VAL A 89 7.74 3.70 3.23
N MET A 90 6.86 4.38 2.51
CA MET A 90 5.43 4.40 2.78
C MET A 90 4.65 3.90 1.58
N ALA A 91 3.77 2.92 1.76
CA ALA A 91 2.84 2.48 0.70
C ALA A 91 1.42 2.88 1.08
N VAL A 92 0.74 3.65 0.23
CA VAL A 92 -0.58 4.21 0.49
C VAL A 92 -1.52 3.92 -0.66
N GLY A 93 -2.79 3.70 -0.35
CA GLY A 93 -3.82 3.63 -1.38
C GLY A 93 -4.85 2.55 -1.09
N ASP A 94 -5.49 2.09 -2.16
CA ASP A 94 -6.53 1.09 -2.07
C ASP A 94 -5.93 -0.30 -2.23
N MET A 95 -6.01 -1.04 -1.13
CA MET A 95 -5.43 -2.36 -0.97
C MET A 95 -6.46 -3.47 -1.21
N ASN A 96 -7.75 -3.11 -1.42
CA ASN A 96 -8.86 -4.00 -1.78
C ASN A 96 -9.02 -5.30 -0.98
N LEU A 97 -8.72 -5.29 0.33
CA LEU A 97 -8.85 -6.49 1.16
C LEU A 97 -8.92 -6.20 2.66
N ALA A 98 -9.52 -7.12 3.41
CA ALA A 98 -9.55 -7.06 4.86
C ALA A 98 -8.30 -7.70 5.44
N LEU A 99 -7.67 -7.05 6.44
CA LEU A 99 -6.59 -7.64 7.23
C LEU A 99 -7.08 -8.01 8.62
N PRO A 100 -6.49 -9.05 9.22
CA PRO A 100 -6.80 -9.39 10.59
C PRO A 100 -6.37 -8.26 11.53
N ARG A 101 -7.13 -8.07 12.60
CA ARG A 101 -6.90 -7.01 13.61
C ARG A 101 -6.31 -7.56 14.92
N ASP A 102 -6.39 -8.87 15.10
CA ASP A 102 -5.95 -9.54 16.32
C ASP A 102 -4.46 -9.84 16.25
N ALA A 103 -3.76 -9.69 17.36
CA ALA A 103 -2.32 -10.02 17.45
C ALA A 103 -2.06 -11.53 17.35
N LEU A 104 -3.05 -12.36 17.74
CA LEU A 104 -2.97 -13.82 17.70
C LEU A 104 -3.95 -14.34 16.65
N LEU A 105 -3.42 -14.91 15.57
CA LEU A 105 -4.23 -15.44 14.48
C LEU A 105 -4.34 -16.96 14.56
N PRO A 106 -5.55 -17.53 14.46
CA PRO A 106 -5.68 -18.98 14.32
C PRO A 106 -5.06 -19.43 12.98
N THR A 107 -4.53 -20.66 12.91
CA THR A 107 -3.81 -21.20 11.73
C THR A 107 -4.55 -21.06 10.40
N ASN A 108 -5.89 -21.05 10.41
CA ASN A 108 -6.74 -20.93 9.22
C ASN A 108 -7.52 -19.61 9.17
N TRP A 109 -7.00 -18.53 9.76
CA TRP A 109 -7.67 -17.23 9.80
C TRP A 109 -8.10 -16.74 8.41
N TYR A 110 -7.24 -16.92 7.40
CA TYR A 110 -7.47 -16.48 6.02
C TYR A 110 -8.67 -17.16 5.33
N ARG A 111 -9.19 -18.26 5.91
CA ARG A 111 -10.40 -18.95 5.41
C ARG A 111 -11.70 -18.40 6.00
N LYS A 112 -11.61 -17.49 6.98
CA LYS A 112 -12.78 -16.91 7.63
C LYS A 112 -13.18 -15.63 6.91
N HIS A 113 -14.46 -15.45 6.60
CA HIS A 113 -14.97 -14.16 6.13
C HIS A 113 -14.66 -13.05 7.17
N PRO A 114 -14.23 -11.84 6.76
CA PRO A 114 -14.15 -11.30 5.39
C PRO A 114 -12.79 -11.50 4.69
N PHE A 115 -11.95 -12.42 5.16
CA PHE A 115 -10.62 -12.65 4.59
C PHE A 115 -10.68 -13.48 3.31
N THR A 116 -9.71 -13.25 2.43
CA THR A 116 -9.59 -13.90 1.12
C THR A 116 -8.15 -14.35 0.88
N ALA A 117 -7.89 -14.98 -0.27
CA ALA A 117 -6.51 -15.31 -0.67
C ALA A 117 -5.61 -14.06 -0.75
N HIS A 118 -6.16 -12.92 -1.19
CA HIS A 118 -5.43 -11.64 -1.20
C HIS A 118 -5.00 -11.23 0.22
N SER A 119 -5.86 -11.46 1.22
CA SER A 119 -5.54 -11.16 2.62
C SER A 119 -4.29 -11.92 3.09
N LEU A 120 -4.17 -13.20 2.71
CA LEU A 120 -3.00 -14.02 3.06
C LEU A 120 -1.73 -13.47 2.40
N PHE A 121 -1.75 -13.27 1.08
CA PHE A 121 -0.60 -12.74 0.34
C PHE A 121 -0.13 -11.38 0.88
N ARG A 122 -1.07 -10.48 1.21
CA ARG A 122 -0.70 -9.20 1.82
C ARG A 122 -0.09 -9.38 3.20
N TYR A 123 -0.66 -10.27 4.02
CA TYR A 123 -0.14 -10.49 5.36
C TYR A 123 1.30 -10.98 5.32
N ASP A 124 1.59 -11.95 4.44
CA ASP A 124 2.94 -12.47 4.24
C ASP A 124 3.89 -11.38 3.70
N PHE A 125 3.43 -10.59 2.73
CA PHE A 125 4.19 -9.45 2.19
C PHE A 125 4.56 -8.42 3.27
N LEU A 126 3.62 -8.08 4.17
CA LEU A 126 3.87 -7.14 5.26
C LEU A 126 4.92 -7.68 6.24
N LEU A 127 4.84 -8.97 6.59
CA LEU A 127 5.81 -9.61 7.50
C LEU A 127 7.20 -9.70 6.87
N GLN A 128 7.30 -10.05 5.59
CA GLN A 128 8.58 -10.18 4.89
C GLN A 128 9.31 -8.84 4.75
N ASN A 129 8.57 -7.73 4.67
CA ASN A 129 9.12 -6.39 4.46
C ASN A 129 9.25 -5.55 5.74
N ASP A 130 8.91 -6.13 6.91
CA ASP A 130 8.85 -5.42 8.19
C ASP A 130 8.03 -4.12 8.10
N LEU A 131 6.83 -4.23 7.51
CA LEU A 131 5.93 -3.10 7.25
C LEU A 131 4.88 -3.00 8.35
N TYR A 132 4.73 -1.80 8.92
CA TYR A 132 3.65 -1.50 9.85
C TYR A 132 2.39 -1.04 9.13
N ILE A 133 1.23 -1.47 9.61
CA ILE A 133 -0.05 -0.99 9.10
C ILE A 133 -0.43 0.28 9.85
N GLY A 134 -0.38 1.42 9.16
CA GLY A 134 -1.00 2.65 9.64
C GLY A 134 -2.47 2.65 9.26
N ASN A 135 -3.37 2.30 10.19
CA ASN A 135 -4.81 2.45 9.94
C ASN A 135 -5.32 3.74 10.60
N HIS A 136 -5.77 4.70 9.79
CA HIS A 136 -6.32 5.96 10.30
C HIS A 136 -7.73 5.78 10.92
N CYS A 137 -8.38 4.62 10.71
CA CYS A 137 -9.78 4.38 11.12
C CYS A 137 -9.96 3.51 12.37
N SER A 138 -8.90 3.05 13.03
CA SER A 138 -9.03 2.31 14.30
C SER A 138 -7.73 2.34 15.09
N LYS A 139 -7.79 2.73 16.37
CA LYS A 139 -6.68 2.53 17.32
C LYS A 139 -6.26 1.05 17.26
N GLN A 140 -5.15 0.72 16.60
CA GLN A 140 -4.48 -0.53 16.90
C GLN A 140 -3.95 -0.39 18.33
N LYS A 141 -4.27 -1.36 19.20
CA LYS A 141 -3.60 -1.45 20.49
C LYS A 141 -2.15 -1.75 20.17
N GLU A 142 -1.27 -0.81 20.53
CA GLU A 142 0.17 -0.95 20.45
C GLU A 142 0.57 -2.33 20.99
N ALA A 143 1.22 -3.14 20.15
CA ALA A 143 2.03 -4.23 20.66
C ALA A 143 3.17 -3.55 21.43
N SER A 144 3.10 -3.61 22.75
CA SER A 144 4.07 -2.99 23.65
C SER A 144 5.47 -3.56 23.39
N GLY A 145 6.31 -2.73 22.80
CA GLY A 145 7.73 -2.95 22.64
C GLY A 145 8.36 -1.62 22.26
N VAL A 146 9.07 -1.02 23.22
CA VAL A 146 9.94 0.15 23.13
C VAL A 146 10.28 0.56 21.69
N ILE A 147 9.94 1.79 21.29
CA ILE A 147 10.34 2.38 20.00
C ILE A 147 11.81 2.82 20.12
N PRO A 148 12.77 2.19 19.43
CA PRO A 148 14.08 2.77 19.18
C PRO A 148 13.99 3.67 17.94
N ASP A 149 14.90 4.62 17.80
CA ASP A 149 15.02 5.60 16.71
C ASP A 149 15.29 4.99 15.30
N GLN A 150 14.51 4.01 14.83
CA GLN A 150 14.75 3.32 13.56
C GLN A 150 13.54 3.38 12.61
N LEU A 151 13.82 3.95 11.42
CA LEU A 151 13.18 3.70 10.13
C LEU A 151 11.68 3.36 10.13
N TRP A 152 10.85 4.39 10.04
CA TRP A 152 9.41 4.25 9.87
C TRP A 152 9.06 3.63 8.51
N ARG A 153 8.45 2.44 8.51
CA ARG A 153 7.81 1.85 7.33
C ARG A 153 6.30 1.72 7.57
N ILE A 154 5.49 2.54 6.91
CA ILE A 154 4.03 2.63 7.19
C ILE A 154 3.23 2.35 5.92
N VAL A 155 2.27 1.44 6.01
CA VAL A 155 1.31 1.12 4.95
C VAL A 155 -0.09 1.61 5.34
N PHE A 156 -0.67 2.52 4.56
CA PHE A 156 -2.04 3.00 4.78
C PHE A 156 -3.03 2.27 3.87
N GLY A 157 -4.11 1.74 4.46
CA GLY A 157 -5.26 1.20 3.72
C GLY A 157 -6.52 2.01 3.98
N TRP A 158 -7.31 2.27 2.94
CA TRP A 158 -8.61 2.95 3.05
C TRP A 158 -9.73 1.95 3.32
N TYR A 159 -10.50 2.18 4.38
CA TYR A 159 -11.86 1.65 4.57
C TYR A 159 -12.79 2.80 4.93
N SER A 160 -13.93 2.87 4.26
CA SER A 160 -14.91 3.94 4.36
C SER A 160 -15.59 4.00 5.73
N ASP A 161 -15.38 5.09 6.47
CA ASP A 161 -16.40 5.91 7.11
C ASP A 161 -15.72 7.06 7.88
N LEU A 162 -15.91 8.31 7.44
CA LEU A 162 -15.27 9.49 8.03
C LEU A 162 -16.29 10.61 8.29
N LYS A 163 -16.38 11.04 9.55
CA LYS A 163 -16.72 12.43 9.91
C LYS A 163 -15.45 13.06 10.47
N VAL A 164 -14.98 14.10 9.80
CA VAL A 164 -13.77 14.84 10.17
C VAL A 164 -14.11 15.91 11.18
N TYR A 165 -13.35 15.95 12.28
CA TYR A 165 -13.15 17.17 13.05
C TYR A 165 -11.64 17.44 13.13
N ILE A 166 -11.22 18.56 12.55
CA ILE A 166 -9.88 19.11 12.70
C ILE A 166 -9.95 20.08 13.89
N LYS A 167 -9.04 19.93 14.84
CA LYS A 167 -8.76 20.94 15.87
C LYS A 167 -7.37 21.49 15.63
#